data_AF-A0A9E4N3R0-F1
#
_entry.id   AF-A0A9E4N3R0-F1
#
_cell.length_a   1.000
_cell.length_b   1.000
_cell.length_c   1.000
_cell.angle_alpha   90.00
_cell.angle_beta   90.00
_cell.angle_gamma   90.00
#
_symmetry.space_group_name_H-M   'P 1'
#
loop_
_entity.id
_entity.type
_entity.pdbx_description
1 polymer ?
#
loop_
_entity_poly.entity_id
_entity_poly.type
_entity_poly.pdbx_seq_one_letter_code
_entity_poly.pdbx_strand_id
1 'polypeptide(L)'
;MEYPTAIALDKDALRSNVVRVTIPAKAMFDLKKMQKITESVLDQLGCSNCHSGHDIRFDIERQFIVDEKLKVHSQMELMRR
;
A
#
# COMPACT_ATOMS: atom_id res chain seq x y z
N MET A 1 26.85 -15.17 -19.80
CA MET A 1 25.68 -14.29 -19.68
C MET A 1 25.34 -14.23 -18.21
N GLU A 2 26.03 -13.36 -17.49
CA GLU A 2 25.81 -13.17 -16.06
C GLU A 2 24.53 -12.36 -15.88
N TYR A 3 23.53 -12.98 -15.26
CA TYR A 3 22.41 -12.23 -14.71
C TYR A 3 22.94 -11.42 -13.54
N PRO A 4 22.70 -10.10 -13.48
CA PRO A 4 23.11 -9.31 -12.33
C PRO A 4 22.35 -9.84 -11.11
N THR A 5 23.06 -10.62 -10.31
CA THR A 5 22.60 -11.16 -9.04
C THR A 5 22.47 -10.00 -8.08
N ALA A 6 21.27 -9.89 -7.52
CA ALA A 6 20.89 -8.91 -6.52
C ALA A 6 20.92 -7.46 -7.04
N ILE A 7 19.71 -6.92 -7.25
CA ILE A 7 19.40 -5.55 -6.85
C ILE A 7 20.15 -5.33 -5.55
N ALA A 8 21.12 -4.41 -5.54
CA ALA A 8 21.73 -3.93 -4.32
C ALA A 8 20.59 -3.36 -3.47
N LEU A 9 19.97 -4.22 -2.68
CA LEU A 9 19.12 -3.81 -1.58
C LEU A 9 20.07 -3.07 -0.67
N ASP A 10 20.02 -1.76 -0.80
CA ASP A 10 20.61 -0.82 0.13
C ASP A 10 20.45 -1.39 1.55
N LYS A 11 21.51 -1.40 2.36
CA LYS A 11 21.40 -1.81 3.76
C LYS A 11 20.37 -0.95 4.50
N ASP A 12 20.08 0.25 4.01
CA ASP A 12 19.00 1.11 4.47
C ASP A 12 17.61 0.63 4.04
N ALA A 13 17.49 -0.13 2.93
CA ALA A 13 16.26 -0.84 2.57
C ALA A 13 15.94 -2.01 3.54
N LEU A 14 16.96 -2.62 4.16
CA LEU A 14 16.80 -3.60 5.24
C LEU A 14 16.49 -2.97 6.60
N ARG A 15 16.83 -1.68 6.80
CA ARG A 15 16.47 -0.86 7.98
C ARG A 15 15.25 0.03 7.74
N SER A 16 14.53 -0.18 6.65
CA SER A 16 13.44 0.72 6.30
C SER A 16 12.30 0.49 7.30
N ASN A 17 12.03 1.45 8.18
CA ASN A 17 10.79 1.50 8.97
C ASN A 17 9.58 1.86 8.08
N VAL A 18 9.64 1.46 6.81
CA VAL A 18 8.64 1.74 5.80
C VAL A 18 7.53 0.72 5.97
N VAL A 19 6.34 1.22 6.24
CA VAL A 19 5.13 0.41 6.39
C VAL A 19 4.24 0.69 5.19
N ARG A 20 3.94 -0.35 4.41
CA ARG A 20 3.03 -0.22 3.27
C ARG A 20 1.64 -0.68 3.68
N VAL A 21 0.66 0.18 3.46
CA VAL A 21 -0.72 -0.08 3.83
C VAL A 21 -1.59 0.07 2.59
N THR A 22 -2.18 -1.04 2.15
CA THR A 22 -3.19 -1.01 1.09
C THR A 22 -4.55 -0.65 1.67
N ILE A 23 -5.18 0.39 1.14
CA ILE A 23 -6.48 0.88 1.61
C ILE A 23 -7.53 0.82 0.50
N PRO A 24 -8.80 0.50 0.82
CA PRO A 24 -9.88 0.54 -0.15
C PRO A 24 -10.06 1.96 -0.73
N ALA A 25 -10.35 2.08 -2.03
CA ALA A 25 -10.55 3.38 -2.69
C ALA A 25 -11.63 4.25 -2.00
N LYS A 26 -12.67 3.60 -1.45
CA LYS A 26 -13.75 4.25 -0.68
C LYS A 26 -13.32 4.87 0.66
N ALA A 27 -12.17 4.46 1.18
CA ALA A 27 -11.61 4.97 2.44
C ALA A 27 -10.63 6.12 2.21
N MET A 28 -9.90 6.12 1.09
CA MET A 28 -8.87 7.12 0.77
C MET A 28 -9.35 8.57 0.85
N PHE A 29 -10.57 8.84 0.39
CA PHE A 29 -11.12 10.20 0.32
C PHE A 29 -12.02 10.55 1.53
N ASP A 30 -11.99 9.73 2.59
CA ASP A 30 -12.75 9.95 3.82
C ASP A 30 -11.79 10.13 4.99
N LEU A 31 -11.67 11.38 5.45
CA LEU A 31 -10.74 11.75 6.52
C LEU A 31 -10.97 10.95 7.81
N LYS A 32 -12.22 10.73 8.20
CA LYS A 32 -12.54 9.99 9.44
C LYS A 32 -12.13 8.53 9.33
N LYS A 33 -12.35 7.91 8.15
CA LYS A 33 -11.89 6.54 7.91
C LYS A 33 -10.38 6.45 7.89
N MET A 34 -9.69 7.40 7.25
CA MET A 34 -8.24 7.43 7.20
C MET A 34 -7.60 7.61 8.58
N GLN A 35 -8.17 8.45 9.45
CA GLN A 35 -7.72 8.60 10.83
C GLN A 35 -7.82 7.28 11.60
N LYS A 36 -8.97 6.61 11.51
CA LYS A 36 -9.18 5.31 12.17
C LYS A 36 -8.24 4.22 11.63
N ILE A 37 -8.01 4.19 10.32
CA ILE A 37 -7.05 3.27 9.70
C ILE A 37 -5.64 3.56 10.23
N THR A 38 -5.23 4.83 10.28
CA THR A 38 -3.92 5.23 10.76
C THR A 38 -3.71 4.82 12.22
N GLU A 39 -4.68 5.10 13.09
CA GLU A 39 -4.66 4.68 14.49
C GLU A 39 -4.53 3.15 14.62
N SER A 40 -5.30 2.40 13.83
CA SER A 40 -5.25 0.92 13.84
C SER A 40 -3.92 0.37 13.35
N VAL A 41 -3.29 1.02 12.37
CA VAL A 41 -1.95 0.65 11.88
C VAL A 41 -0.90 0.95 12.95
N LEU A 42 -0.97 2.11 13.60
CA LEU A 42 -0.05 2.50 14.67
C LEU A 42 -0.18 1.61 15.92
N ASP A 43 -1.39 1.16 16.24
CA ASP A 43 -1.64 0.20 17.31
C ASP A 43 -0.91 -1.12 17.05
N GLN A 44 -0.95 -1.62 15.81
CA GLN A 44 -0.18 -2.81 15.40
C GLN A 44 1.34 -2.59 15.44
N LEU A 45 1.79 -1.35 15.28
CA LEU A 45 3.21 -0.98 15.39
C LEU A 45 3.65 -0.75 16.85
N GLY A 46 2.71 -0.80 17.80
CA GLY A 46 2.97 -0.84 19.24
C GLY A 46 2.50 0.39 20.04
N CYS A 47 2.06 1.46 19.37
CA CYS A 47 1.51 2.63 20.04
C CYS A 47 0.58 3.39 19.09
N SER A 48 -0.72 3.36 19.38
CA SER A 48 -1.77 4.00 18.56
C SER A 48 -1.59 5.51 18.34
N ASN A 49 -0.86 6.19 19.23
CA ASN A 49 -0.62 7.65 19.17
C ASN A 49 0.77 8.03 18.65
N CYS A 50 1.65 7.07 18.37
CA CYS A 50 3.04 7.33 18.06
C CYS A 50 3.28 7.27 16.55
N HIS A 51 3.37 8.43 15.89
CA HIS A 51 3.68 8.50 14.46
C HIS A 51 5.19 8.48 14.15
N SER A 52 6.01 8.82 15.15
CA SER A 52 7.46 8.93 14.99
C SER A 52 8.12 7.56 14.79
N GLY A 53 9.08 7.48 13.88
CA GLY A 53 9.88 6.28 13.66
C GLY A 53 9.39 5.39 12.52
N HIS A 54 8.23 5.68 11.91
CA HIS A 54 7.69 4.93 10.78
C HIS A 54 7.48 5.81 9.55
N ASP A 55 7.82 5.30 8.36
CA ASP A 55 7.44 5.89 7.07
C ASP A 55 6.24 5.11 6.52
N ILE A 56 5.02 5.58 6.84
CA ILE A 56 3.78 4.90 6.46
C ILE A 56 3.35 5.37 5.08
N ARG A 57 3.31 4.44 4.12
CA ARG A 57 2.92 4.68 2.73
C ARG A 57 1.57 4.02 2.46
N PHE A 58 0.56 4.84 2.24
CA PHE A 58 -0.77 4.38 1.88
C PHE A 58 -0.90 4.23 0.37
N ASP A 59 -1.18 3.01 -0.06
CA ASP A 59 -1.44 2.66 -1.45
C ASP A 59 -2.93 2.34 -1.64
N ILE A 60 -3.53 2.82 -2.73
CA ILE A 60 -4.94 2.50 -3.04
C ILE A 60 -5.02 1.06 -3.55
N GLU A 61 -6.01 0.31 -3.05
CA GLU A 61 -6.35 -1.02 -3.56
C GLU A 61 -6.63 -0.95 -5.07
N ARG A 62 -5.88 -1.75 -5.83
CA ARG A 62 -6.06 -1.90 -7.28
C ARG A 62 -6.53 -3.31 -7.55
N GLN A 63 -7.78 -3.46 -7.94
CA GLN A 63 -8.28 -4.72 -8.47
C GLN A 63 -8.20 -4.71 -10.00
N PHE A 64 -7.80 -5.83 -10.56
CA PHE A 64 -7.86 -6.08 -11.99
C PHE A 64 -8.87 -7.19 -12.26
N ILE A 65 -9.69 -7.01 -13.29
CA ILE A 65 -10.61 -8.03 -13.78
C ILE A 65 -10.03 -8.55 -15.09
N VAL A 66 -9.84 -9.85 -15.18
CA VAL A 66 -9.38 -10.52 -16.40
C VAL A 66 -10.60 -11.16 -17.06
N ASP A 67 -10.83 -10.84 -18.32
CA ASP A 67 -11.94 -11.45 -19.08
C ASP A 67 -11.54 -12.77 -19.75
N GLU A 68 -12.52 -13.45 -20.34
CA GLU A 68 -12.34 -14.73 -21.05
C GLU A 68 -11.42 -14.62 -22.28
N LYS A 69 -11.16 -13.39 -22.77
CA LYS A 69 -10.24 -13.09 -23.88
C LYS A 69 -8.85 -12.68 -23.37
N LEU A 70 -8.57 -12.88 -22.08
CA LEU A 70 -7.33 -12.54 -21.40
C LEU A 70 -7.02 -11.04 -21.40
N LYS A 71 -8.02 -10.18 -21.62
CA LYS A 71 -7.84 -8.74 -21.50
C LYS A 71 -7.94 -8.33 -20.03
N VAL A 72 -6.96 -7.55 -19.59
CA VAL A 72 -6.89 -7.02 -18.23
C VAL A 72 -7.58 -5.66 -18.18
N HIS A 73 -8.58 -5.53 -17.31
CA HIS A 73 -9.31 -4.29 -17.05
C HIS A 73 -9.00 -3.83 -15.63
N SER A 74 -8.69 -2.55 -15.45
CA SER A 74 -8.61 -2.01 -14.09
C SER A 74 -10.02 -1.82 -13.54
N GLN A 75 -10.25 -2.21 -12.29
CA GLN A 75 -11.54 -1.96 -11.63
C GLN A 75 -11.90 -0.47 -11.61
N MET A 76 -10.88 0.40 -11.57
CA MET A 76 -11.06 1.85 -11.60
C MET A 76 -11.51 2.37 -12.98
N GLU A 77 -11.13 1.71 -14.08
CA GLU A 77 -11.65 1.98 -15.42
C GLU A 77 -13.11 1.51 -15.56
N LEU A 78 -13.44 0.36 -14.98
CA LEU A 78 -14.79 -0.19 -14.97
C LEU A 78 -15.78 0.62 -14.11
N MET A 79 -15.33 1.17 -12.97
CA MET A 79 -16.14 2.02 -12.09
C MET A 79 -16.34 3.46 -12.58
N ARG A 80 -15.60 3.90 -13.60
CA ARG A 80 -15.68 5.25 -14.19
C ARG A 80 -16.68 5.38 -15.34
N ARG A 81 -17.43 4.32 -15.64
CA ARG A 81 -18.54 4.30 -16.60
C ARG A 81 -19.87 4.42 -15.87
#